data_AF-A0A920JC57-F1
#
_entry.id   AF-A0A920JC57-F1
#
_cell.length_a   1.000
_cell.length_b   1.000
_cell.length_c   1.000
_cell.angle_alpha   90.00
_cell.angle_beta   90.00
_cell.angle_gamma   90.00
#
_symmetry.space_group_name_H-M   'P 1'
#
loop_
_entity.id
_entity.type
_entity.pdbx_description
1 polymer ?
#
loop_
_entity_poly.entity_id
_entity_poly.type
_entity_poly.pdbx_seq_one_letter_code
_entity_poly.pdbx_strand_id
1 'polypeptide(L)' 'MRNTNLVLAGKTVVVAGYGWCGRGCALRAQGMGASVIVCEVDPVKACDALMNGCRVMPLMEACKQAMWF' A
#
# COMPACT_ATOMS: atom_id res chain seq x y z
N MET A 1 -7.97 -4.43 12.72
CA MET A 1 -7.38 -3.74 13.89
C MET A 1 -7.63 -4.43 15.24
N ARG A 2 -8.32 -5.59 15.30
CA ARG A 2 -8.52 -6.31 16.58
C ARG A 2 -7.33 -7.19 17.03
N ASN A 3 -6.43 -7.59 16.13
CA ASN A 3 -5.41 -8.60 16.47
C ASN A 3 -4.06 -8.03 16.93
N THR A 4 -3.62 -6.87 16.42
CA THR A 4 -2.25 -6.39 16.67
C THR A 4 -2.18 -5.18 17.61
N ASN A 5 -3.27 -4.45 17.85
CA ASN A 5 -3.28 -3.18 18.59
C ASN A 5 -2.12 -2.21 18.18
N LEU A 6 -1.63 -2.35 16.95
CA LEU A 6 -0.49 -1.61 16.43
C LEU A 6 -0.98 -0.37 15.71
N VAL A 7 -0.31 0.74 15.98
CA VAL A 7 -0.51 2.00 15.29
C VAL A 7 0.12 1.89 13.89
N LEU A 8 -0.69 2.09 12.86
CA LEU A 8 -0.27 2.11 11.45
C LEU A 8 0.26 3.50 11.01
N ALA A 9 -0.02 4.55 11.79
CA ALA A 9 0.48 5.89 11.51
C ALA A 9 2.02 5.90 11.44
N GLY A 10 2.57 6.40 10.33
CA GLY A 10 4.01 6.47 10.08
C GLY A 10 4.67 5.15 9.68
N LYS A 11 3.93 4.03 9.60
CA LYS A 11 4.47 2.75 9.12
C LYS A 11 4.29 2.61 7.62
N THR A 12 5.18 1.85 6.99
CA THR A 12 5.09 1.52 5.58
C THR A 12 4.30 0.22 5.38
N VAL A 13 3.20 0.30 4.65
CA VAL A 13 2.32 -0.82 4.29
C VAL A 13 2.48 -1.09 2.80
N VAL A 14 2.73 -2.34 2.44
CA VAL A 14 2.75 -2.79 1.06
C VAL A 14 1.41 -3.42 0.71
N VAL A 15 0.88 -3.06 -0.46
CA VAL A 15 -0.33 -3.64 -1.04
C VAL A 15 0.05 -4.27 -2.37
N ALA A 16 -0.05 -5.58 -2.47
CA ALA A 16 0.12 -6.30 -3.73
C ALA A 16 -1.19 -6.28 -4.53
N GLY A 17 -1.18 -5.56 -5.64
CA GLY A 17 -2.33 -5.38 -6.51
C GLY A 17 -3.19 -4.16 -6.16
N TYR A 18 -3.62 -3.40 -7.17
CA TYR A 18 -4.47 -2.21 -7.08
C TYR A 18 -5.81 -2.44 -7.79
N GLY A 19 -6.40 -3.61 -7.56
CA GLY A 19 -7.77 -3.92 -7.96
C GLY A 19 -8.81 -3.32 -7.02
N TRP A 20 -10.04 -3.82 -7.09
CA TRP A 20 -11.16 -3.41 -6.22
C TRP A 20 -10.83 -3.58 -4.72
N CYS A 21 -10.22 -4.71 -4.35
CA CYS A 21 -9.81 -4.97 -2.97
C CYS A 21 -8.58 -4.15 -2.57
N GLY A 22 -7.57 -4.08 -3.44
CA GLY A 22 -6.32 -3.37 -3.18
C GLY A 22 -6.52 -1.86 -2.97
N ARG A 23 -7.41 -1.25 -3.75
CA ARG A 23 -7.78 0.17 -3.61
C ARG A 23 -8.37 0.47 -2.23
N GLY A 24 -9.29 -0.38 -1.75
CA GLY A 24 -9.88 -0.25 -0.42
C GLY A 24 -8.85 -0.40 0.71
N CYS A 25 -7.93 -1.36 0.58
CA CYS A 25 -6.84 -1.54 1.53
C CYS A 25 -5.89 -0.33 1.55
N ALA A 26 -5.52 0.19 0.38
CA ALA A 26 -4.66 1.35 0.24
C ALA A 26 -5.27 2.61 0.87
N LEU A 27 -6.54 2.92 0.54
CA LEU A 27 -7.26 4.05 1.14
C LEU A 27 -7.37 3.94 2.66
N ARG A 28 -7.60 2.74 3.17
CA ARG A 28 -7.72 2.53 4.62
C ARG A 28 -6.38 2.70 5.32
N ALA A 29 -5.29 2.22 4.73
CA ALA A 29 -3.94 2.43 5.27
C ALA A 29 -3.53 3.92 5.21
N GLN A 30 -3.80 4.61 4.10
CA GLN A 30 -3.56 6.06 3.98
C GLN A 30 -4.38 6.87 5.00
N GLY A 31 -5.67 6.56 5.18
CA GLY A 31 -6.54 7.23 6.15
C GLY A 31 -6.11 7.04 7.60
N MET A 32 -5.25 6.07 7.87
CA MET A 32 -4.61 5.84 9.16
C MET A 32 -3.23 6.51 9.31
N GLY A 33 -2.80 7.28 8.31
CA GLY A 33 -1.49 7.94 8.28
C GLY A 33 -0.33 7.02 7.96
N ALA A 34 -0.57 5.84 7.37
CA ALA A 34 0.48 4.95 6.93
C ALA A 34 1.02 5.38 5.55
N SER A 35 2.30 5.13 5.30
CA SER A 35 2.89 5.25 3.96
C SER A 35 2.53 4.00 3.15
N VAL A 36 1.79 4.17 2.06
CA VAL A 36 1.32 3.04 1.25
C VAL A 36 2.16 2.86 0.00
N ILE A 37 2.68 1.65 -0.16
CA ILE A 37 3.40 1.20 -1.34
C ILE A 37 2.52 0.19 -2.07
N VAL A 38 2.28 0.40 -3.35
CA VAL A 38 1.50 -0.49 -4.20
C VAL A 38 2.44 -1.23 -5.15
N CYS A 39 2.35 -2.56 -5.16
CA CYS A 39 3.05 -3.42 -6.11
C CYS A 39 2.04 -3.89 -7.15
N GLU A 40 2.10 -3.34 -8.36
CA GLU A 40 1.25 -3.75 -9.48
C GLU A 40 2.08 -4.14 -10.69
N VAL A 41 1.54 -5.09 -11.46
CA VAL A 41 2.09 -5.52 -12.75
C VAL A 41 1.41 -4.75 -13.88
N ASP A 42 0.15 -4.37 -13.69
CA ASP A 42 -0.62 -3.63 -14.69
C ASP A 42 -0.26 -2.13 -14.65
N PRO A 43 0.28 -1.55 -15.74
CA PRO A 43 0.70 -0.15 -15.77
C PRO A 43 -0.45 0.85 -15.64
N VAL A 44 -1.67 0.48 -16.04
CA VAL A 44 -2.85 1.36 -15.94
C VAL A 44 -3.25 1.52 -14.48
N LYS A 45 -3.31 0.40 -13.75
CA LYS A 45 -3.65 0.41 -12.32
C LYS A 45 -2.52 1.00 -11.47
N ALA A 46 -1.27 0.79 -11.86
CA ALA A 46 -0.12 1.44 -11.26
C ALA A 46 -0.20 2.98 -11.40
N CYS A 47 -0.55 3.47 -12.59
CA CYS A 47 -0.73 4.90 -12.81
C CYS A 47 -1.86 5.47 -11.93
N ASP A 48 -3.01 4.78 -11.84
CA ASP A 48 -4.10 5.16 -10.94
C ASP A 48 -3.65 5.17 -9.47
N ALA A 49 -2.88 4.17 -9.03
CA ALA A 49 -2.32 4.15 -7.68
C ALA A 49 -1.41 5.37 -7.40
N LEU A 50 -0.56 5.75 -8.35
CA LEU A 50 0.26 6.96 -8.28
C LEU A 50 -0.59 8.23 -8.18
N MET A 51 -1.67 8.33 -8.97
CA MET A 51 -2.60 9.46 -8.94
C MET A 51 -3.35 9.56 -7.60
N ASN A 52 -3.59 8.43 -6.93
CA ASN A 52 -4.16 8.37 -5.57
C ASN A 52 -3.10 8.61 -4.47
N GLY A 53 -1.89 9.04 -4.81
CA GLY A 53 -0.83 9.35 -3.85
C GLY A 53 -0.20 8.12 -3.20
N CYS A 54 -0.39 6.93 -3.76
CA CYS A 54 0.35 5.73 -3.36
C CYS A 54 1.70 5.67 -4.10
N ARG A 55 2.73 5.15 -3.45
CA ARG A 55 4.04 4.95 -4.11
C ARG A 55 4.02 3.61 -4.83
N VAL A 56 4.39 3.58 -6.12
CA VAL A 56 4.47 2.30 -6.86
C VAL A 56 5.92 1.85 -6.98
N MET A 57 6.18 0.58 -6.64
CA MET A 57 7.48 -0.05 -6.85
C MET A 57 7.33 -1.57 -6.98
N PRO A 58 8.34 -2.29 -7.50
CA PRO A 58 8.34 -3.75 -7.56
C PRO A 58 8.34 -4.38 -6.17
N LEU A 59 7.74 -5.57 -6.04
CA LEU A 59 7.63 -6.28 -4.76
C LEU A 59 8.98 -6.51 -4.07
N MET A 60 10.02 -6.83 -4.84
CA MET A 60 11.37 -7.05 -4.31
C MET A 60 11.97 -5.80 -3.63
N GLU A 61 11.65 -4.61 -4.12
CA GLU A 61 12.08 -3.35 -3.52
C GLU A 61 11.17 -2.96 -2.37
N ALA A 62 9.87 -3.20 -2.53
CA ALA A 62 8.88 -2.96 -1.49
C ALA A 62 9.20 -3.77 -0.23
N CYS A 63 9.55 -5.06 -0.35
CA CYS A 63 9.93 -5.92 0.77
C CYS A 63 11.12 -5.38 1.59
N LYS A 64 11.99 -4.57 1.02
CA LYS A 64 13.13 -3.95 1.75
C LYS A 64 12.71 -2.74 2.57
N GLN A 65 11.61 -2.07 2.19
CA GLN A 65 11.09 -0.88 2.87
C GLN A 65 9.83 -1.17 3.70
N ALA A 66 9.20 -2.32 3.48
CA ALA A 66 7.97 -2.74 4.13
C ALA A 66 8.23 -3.20 5.55
N MET A 67 7.45 -2.69 6.49
CA MET A 67 7.30 -3.33 7.80
C MET A 67 6.11 -4.32 7.79
N TRP A 68 5.13 -4.12 6.90
CA TRP A 68 3.91 -4.91 6.82
C TRP A 68 3.47 -5.13 5.36
N PHE A 69 2.90 -6.30 5.10
CA PHE A 69 2.39 -6.78 3.81
C PHE A 69 0.88 -7.09 3.89
#